data_AF-A0A433Q7Y3-F1
#
_entry.id   AF-A0A433Q7Y3-F1
#
_cell.length_a   1.000
_cell.length_b   1.000
_cell.length_c   1.000
_cell.angle_alpha   90.00
_cell.angle_beta   90.00
_cell.angle_gamma   90.00
#
_symmetry.space_group_name_H-M   'P 1'
#
loop_
_entity.id
_entity.type
_entity.pdbx_description
1 polymer ?
#
loop_
_entity_poly.entity_id
_entity_poly.type
_entity_poly.pdbx_seq_one_letter_code
_entity_poly.pdbx_strand_id
1 'polypeptide(L)'
;MTIALQAAAPQMRWAKKHGDIFVYHGLFNIPRILITDPRLIQEVLVSGAYNYTKAPRTRRVLGRILGGIGRDLIHLIIAYTRHLGRPIIQGDVHKYQRKMLNPAFSLRYIRDMVPTFFEPVLALRDLWKTEMIGEDSLEVDVLDGMSRATLDIIGLAGFGYDFQAVNADPEKPSELSKAYSVIFSPRPRLMNTLTMLIPVLYNLPTASNLQMKRALITVDKVSKNLIKEARERKKEGNDGKDLLSSLVNEKNEETGEVMSDDDLKAQIMTFLAAG
;
A
#
# COMPACT_ATOMS: atom_id res chain seq x y z
N MET A 1 28.01 17.52 1.30
CA MET A 1 26.54 17.65 1.40
C MET A 1 26.00 17.92 -0.01
N THR A 2 25.77 16.86 -0.78
CA THR A 2 25.30 16.97 -2.17
C THR A 2 23.83 17.33 -2.14
N ILE A 3 23.49 18.59 -2.46
CA ILE A 3 22.10 19.02 -2.59
C ILE A 3 21.47 18.11 -3.65
N ALA A 4 20.60 17.21 -3.20
CA ALA A 4 19.82 16.38 -4.10
C ALA A 4 19.10 17.33 -5.07
N LEU A 5 19.37 17.19 -6.36
CA LEU A 5 18.66 17.91 -7.41
C LEU A 5 17.16 17.82 -7.08
N GLN A 6 16.49 18.97 -7.05
CA GLN A 6 15.05 19.04 -6.80
C GLN A 6 14.34 17.98 -7.63
N ALA A 7 13.51 17.16 -6.97
CA ALA A 7 12.76 16.12 -7.67
C ALA A 7 12.02 16.74 -8.87
N ALA A 8 12.09 16.06 -10.01
CA ALA A 8 11.51 16.53 -11.27
C ALA A 8 12.13 17.79 -11.91
N ALA A 9 13.31 18.26 -11.50
CA ALA A 9 13.98 19.40 -12.14
C ALA A 9 14.15 19.30 -13.67
N PRO A 10 14.48 18.13 -14.28
CA PRO A 10 14.49 17.98 -15.73
C PRO A 10 13.12 18.24 -16.36
N GLN A 11 12.05 17.70 -15.78
CA GLN A 11 10.68 17.83 -16.25
C GLN A 11 10.21 19.28 -16.20
N MET A 12 10.54 20.01 -15.13
CA MET A 12 10.24 21.45 -15.02
C MET A 12 10.94 22.27 -16.11
N ARG A 13 12.21 21.96 -16.42
CA ARG A 13 12.94 22.64 -17.51
C ARG A 13 12.34 22.32 -18.88
N TRP A 14 11.90 21.08 -19.10
CA TRP A 14 11.26 20.69 -20.35
C TRP A 14 9.89 21.34 -20.52
N ALA A 15 9.08 21.44 -19.45
CA ALA A 15 7.81 22.16 -19.49
C ALA A 15 7.99 23.63 -19.89
N LYS A 16 9.00 24.32 -19.31
CA LYS A 16 9.34 25.70 -19.70
C LYS A 16 9.74 25.85 -21.17
N LYS A 17 10.35 24.81 -21.76
CA LYS A 17 10.88 24.86 -23.14
C LYS A 17 9.86 24.40 -24.19
N HIS A 18 9.05 23.40 -23.86
CA HIS A 18 8.19 22.68 -24.81
C HIS A 18 6.70 22.92 -24.59
N GLY A 19 6.32 23.69 -23.56
CA GLY A 19 4.94 23.97 -23.20
C GLY A 19 4.33 22.91 -22.29
N ASP A 20 2.99 22.96 -22.17
CA ASP A 20 2.28 22.23 -21.13
C ASP A 20 2.03 20.74 -21.42
N ILE A 21 2.31 20.31 -22.65
CA ILE A 21 2.21 18.91 -23.08
C ILE A 21 3.40 18.59 -23.95
N PHE A 22 4.18 17.59 -23.56
CA PHE A 22 5.31 17.15 -24.39
C PHE A 22 5.57 15.65 -24.24
N VAL A 23 6.15 15.09 -25.29
CA VAL A 23 6.59 13.69 -25.30
C VAL A 23 8.06 13.64 -24.92
N TYR A 24 8.39 12.78 -23.96
CA TYR A 24 9.77 12.44 -23.65
C TYR A 24 9.96 10.92 -23.70
N HIS A 25 11.17 10.48 -24.03
CA HIS A 25 11.47 9.07 -24.13
C HIS A 25 12.08 8.60 -22.82
N GLY A 26 11.41 7.65 -22.17
CA GLY A 26 11.91 7.02 -20.96
C GLY A 26 12.90 5.90 -21.26
N LEU A 27 13.10 5.02 -20.27
CA LEU A 27 13.88 3.79 -20.44
C LEU A 27 13.44 3.01 -21.70
N PHE A 28 14.41 2.53 -22.49
CA PHE A 28 14.20 1.76 -23.74
C PHE A 28 13.49 2.53 -24.84
N ASN A 29 13.69 3.85 -24.87
CA ASN A 29 13.08 4.73 -25.86
C ASN A 29 11.54 4.62 -25.89
N ILE A 30 10.93 4.35 -24.73
CA ILE A 30 9.48 4.23 -24.64
C ILE A 30 8.90 5.63 -24.53
N PRO A 31 8.04 6.05 -25.47
CA PRO A 31 7.45 7.37 -25.43
C PRO A 31 6.54 7.52 -24.21
N ARG A 32 6.64 8.66 -23.55
CA ARG A 32 5.81 9.07 -22.41
C ARG A 32 5.33 10.48 -22.66
N ILE A 33 4.04 10.72 -22.43
CA ILE A 33 3.44 12.05 -22.47
C ILE A 33 3.53 12.62 -21.05
N LEU A 34 4.16 13.78 -20.91
CA LEU A 34 4.06 14.59 -19.70
C LEU A 34 3.02 15.69 -19.92
N ILE A 35 2.11 15.82 -18.97
CA ILE A 35 1.06 16.83 -18.94
C ILE A 35 1.31 17.70 -17.71
N THR A 36 1.46 19.01 -17.91
CA THR A 36 1.57 20.00 -16.83
C THR A 36 0.39 20.97 -16.79
N ASP A 37 -0.49 20.97 -17.79
CA ASP A 37 -1.74 21.75 -17.79
C ASP A 37 -2.70 21.24 -16.69
N PRO A 38 -3.07 22.07 -15.70
CA PRO A 38 -4.01 21.71 -14.65
C PRO A 38 -5.36 21.18 -15.16
N ARG A 39 -5.88 21.69 -16.28
CA ARG A 39 -7.17 21.26 -16.84
C ARG A 39 -7.08 19.83 -17.37
N LEU A 40 -5.99 19.52 -18.06
CA LEU A 40 -5.75 18.16 -18.58
C LEU A 40 -5.38 17.19 -17.46
N ILE A 41 -4.68 17.65 -16.43
CA ILE A 41 -4.44 16.85 -15.22
C ILE A 41 -5.78 16.49 -14.56
N GLN A 42 -6.70 17.45 -14.44
CA GLN A 42 -8.05 17.19 -13.91
C GLN A 42 -8.82 16.21 -14.79
N GLU A 43 -8.78 16.37 -16.11
CA GLU A 43 -9.42 15.44 -17.04
C GLU A 43 -8.86 14.02 -16.91
N VAL A 44 -7.54 13.87 -16.90
CA VAL A 44 -6.89 12.55 -16.87
C VAL A 44 -7.02 11.87 -15.50
N LEU A 45 -6.94 12.62 -14.40
CA LEU A 45 -6.91 12.05 -13.04
C LEU A 45 -8.28 12.01 -12.35
N VAL A 46 -9.25 12.81 -12.79
CA VAL A 46 -10.56 12.97 -12.13
C VAL A 46 -11.71 12.66 -13.09
N SER A 47 -11.98 13.54 -14.06
CA SER A 47 -13.19 13.48 -14.89
C SER A 47 -13.23 12.24 -15.79
N GLY A 48 -12.12 11.97 -16.47
CA GLY A 48 -11.93 10.88 -17.42
C GLY A 48 -11.06 9.75 -16.88
N ALA A 49 -10.86 9.64 -15.57
CA ALA A 49 -9.90 8.69 -14.97
C ALA A 49 -10.08 7.22 -15.41
N TYR A 50 -11.31 6.81 -15.75
CA TYR A 50 -11.61 5.45 -16.22
C TYR A 50 -11.30 5.24 -17.71
N ASN A 51 -11.15 6.31 -18.49
CA ASN A 51 -10.75 6.27 -19.90
C ASN A 51 -9.23 6.10 -20.05
N TYR A 52 -8.45 6.46 -19.02
CA TYR A 52 -7.00 6.38 -19.01
C TYR A 52 -6.52 5.22 -18.14
N THR A 53 -6.09 4.14 -18.80
CA THR A 53 -5.65 2.96 -18.05
C THR A 53 -4.16 2.99 -17.66
N LYS A 54 -3.83 2.49 -16.47
CA LYS A 54 -2.44 2.40 -15.98
C LYS A 54 -1.57 1.58 -16.94
N ALA A 55 -0.34 2.02 -17.23
CA ALA A 55 0.54 1.28 -18.14
C ALA A 55 0.74 -0.19 -17.71
N PRO A 56 0.84 -1.17 -18.64
CA PRO A 56 0.96 -2.60 -18.31
C PRO A 56 2.13 -2.94 -17.38
N ARG A 57 3.22 -2.17 -17.44
CA ARG A 57 4.38 -2.34 -16.56
C ARG A 57 4.06 -1.96 -15.11
N THR A 58 3.42 -0.81 -14.91
CA THR A 58 2.96 -0.35 -13.58
C THR A 58 1.96 -1.34 -12.99
N ARG A 59 1.04 -1.86 -13.80
CA ARG A 59 0.10 -2.91 -13.37
C ARG A 59 0.80 -4.18 -12.88
N ARG A 60 1.83 -4.66 -13.59
CA ARG A 60 2.62 -5.83 -13.17
C ARG A 60 3.37 -5.62 -11.87
N VAL A 61 3.92 -4.42 -11.65
CA VAL A 61 4.62 -4.09 -10.40
C VAL A 61 3.64 -4.03 -9.24
N LEU A 62 2.53 -3.29 -9.39
CA LEU A 62 1.50 -3.18 -8.35
C LEU A 62 0.83 -4.52 -8.04
N GLY A 63 0.53 -5.33 -9.05
CA GLY A 63 -0.09 -6.65 -8.87
C GLY A 63 0.73 -7.61 -8.02
N ARG A 64 2.05 -7.48 -8.01
CA ARG A 64 2.94 -8.33 -7.20
C ARG A 64 3.00 -7.95 -5.73
N ILE A 65 2.90 -6.65 -5.44
CA ILE A 65 2.91 -6.13 -4.07
C ILE A 65 1.52 -6.30 -3.44
N LEU A 66 0.47 -6.01 -4.19
CA LEU A 66 -0.91 -5.97 -3.70
C LEU A 66 -1.65 -7.31 -3.77
N GLY A 67 -1.22 -8.25 -4.63
CA GLY A 67 -1.88 -9.54 -4.88
C GLY A 67 -1.00 -10.72 -4.51
N GLY A 68 -0.58 -10.81 -3.24
CA GLY A 68 0.38 -11.79 -2.72
C GLY A 68 0.40 -13.15 -3.44
N ILE A 69 1.60 -13.57 -3.84
CA ILE A 69 1.97 -14.91 -4.34
C ILE A 69 1.07 -15.44 -5.47
N GLY A 70 1.49 -15.18 -6.70
CA GLY A 70 1.17 -16.07 -7.82
C GLY A 70 -0.25 -15.98 -8.38
N ARG A 71 -1.05 -14.99 -7.98
CA ARG A 71 -2.24 -14.59 -8.72
C ARG A 71 -2.11 -13.12 -9.01
N ASP A 72 -1.64 -12.83 -10.23
CA ASP A 72 -1.66 -11.49 -10.78
C ASP A 72 -2.99 -10.80 -10.44
N LEU A 73 -2.99 -9.49 -10.23
CA LEU A 73 -4.23 -8.69 -10.25
C LEU A 73 -5.11 -9.03 -11.48
N ILE A 74 -4.48 -9.51 -12.56
CA ILE A 74 -5.13 -10.07 -13.75
C ILE A 74 -5.89 -11.35 -13.42
N HIS A 75 -5.38 -12.27 -12.59
CA HIS A 75 -6.13 -13.42 -12.11
C HIS A 75 -7.16 -13.11 -11.04
N LEU A 76 -7.05 -12.04 -10.24
CA LEU A 76 -8.15 -11.64 -9.36
C LEU A 76 -9.29 -11.01 -10.18
N ILE A 77 -8.96 -10.22 -11.21
CA ILE A 77 -9.94 -9.68 -12.18
C ILE A 77 -10.53 -10.80 -13.07
N ILE A 78 -9.72 -11.77 -13.53
CA ILE A 78 -10.20 -12.92 -14.32
C ILE A 78 -10.90 -13.98 -13.45
N ALA A 79 -10.51 -14.20 -12.19
CA ALA A 79 -11.22 -15.10 -11.27
C ALA A 79 -12.54 -14.50 -10.79
N TYR A 80 -12.61 -13.17 -10.57
CA TYR A 80 -13.90 -12.47 -10.40
C TYR A 80 -14.79 -12.66 -11.63
N THR A 81 -14.22 -12.59 -12.83
CA THR A 81 -14.95 -12.86 -14.09
C THR A 81 -15.44 -14.32 -14.17
N ARG A 82 -14.71 -15.26 -13.57
CA ARG A 82 -15.02 -16.70 -13.64
C ARG A 82 -16.06 -17.16 -12.61
N HIS A 83 -16.20 -16.47 -11.47
CA HIS A 83 -17.19 -16.82 -10.44
C HIS A 83 -18.53 -16.07 -10.56
N LEU A 84 -18.60 -14.95 -11.30
CA LEU A 84 -19.84 -14.16 -11.44
C LEU A 84 -20.39 -14.04 -12.87
N GLY A 85 -19.84 -14.75 -13.86
CA GLY A 85 -20.44 -14.83 -15.20
C GLY A 85 -20.60 -13.49 -15.94
N ARG A 86 -19.89 -12.44 -15.50
CA ARG A 86 -19.98 -11.08 -16.07
C ARG A 86 -18.58 -10.54 -16.41
N PRO A 87 -18.35 -10.01 -17.62
CA PRO A 87 -17.12 -9.28 -17.94
C PRO A 87 -17.17 -7.92 -17.25
N ILE A 88 -16.48 -7.77 -16.12
CA ILE A 88 -16.41 -6.50 -15.40
C ILE A 88 -15.26 -5.67 -15.96
N ILE A 89 -15.58 -4.49 -16.49
CA ILE A 89 -14.58 -3.51 -16.95
C ILE A 89 -13.79 -3.06 -15.71
N GLN A 90 -12.46 -2.96 -15.81
CA GLN A 90 -11.57 -2.60 -14.69
C GLN A 90 -12.03 -1.38 -13.86
N GLY A 91 -12.72 -0.43 -14.50
CA GLY A 91 -13.29 0.73 -13.82
C GLY A 91 -14.42 0.40 -12.85
N ASP A 92 -15.24 -0.61 -13.15
CA ASP A 92 -16.43 -0.92 -12.37
C ASP A 92 -16.07 -1.65 -11.06
N VAL A 93 -15.07 -2.54 -11.08
CA VAL A 93 -14.54 -3.15 -9.84
C VAL A 93 -13.92 -2.09 -8.92
N HIS A 94 -13.13 -1.17 -9.48
CA HIS A 94 -12.51 -0.11 -8.67
C HIS A 94 -13.55 0.86 -8.11
N LYS A 95 -14.58 1.23 -8.89
CA LYS A 95 -15.72 2.01 -8.41
C LYS A 95 -16.43 1.29 -7.26
N TYR A 96 -16.69 0.00 -7.43
CA TYR A 96 -17.33 -0.85 -6.42
C TYR A 96 -16.52 -0.88 -5.12
N GLN A 97 -15.22 -1.22 -5.19
CA GLN A 97 -14.35 -1.27 -4.01
C GLN A 97 -14.26 0.09 -3.33
N ARG A 98 -14.11 1.18 -4.10
CA ARG A 98 -14.06 2.53 -3.53
C ARG A 98 -15.36 2.91 -2.84
N LYS A 99 -16.53 2.59 -3.42
CA LYS A 99 -17.83 2.86 -2.80
C LYS A 99 -17.94 2.13 -1.46
N MET A 100 -17.44 0.90 -1.37
CA MET A 100 -17.47 0.12 -0.14
C MET A 100 -16.49 0.59 0.94
N LEU A 101 -15.35 1.16 0.53
CA LEU A 101 -14.35 1.67 1.46
C LEU A 101 -14.67 3.07 1.99
N ASN A 102 -15.30 3.92 1.19
CA ASN A 102 -15.54 5.33 1.53
C ASN A 102 -16.21 5.57 2.90
N PRO A 103 -17.20 4.78 3.37
CA PRO A 103 -17.83 4.99 4.68
C PRO A 103 -16.84 4.95 5.83
N ALA A 104 -15.87 4.04 5.75
CA ALA A 104 -14.84 3.85 6.76
C ALA A 104 -13.79 4.99 6.79
N PHE A 105 -13.75 5.82 5.74
CA PHE A 105 -12.96 7.04 5.67
C PHE A 105 -13.81 8.32 5.85
N SER A 106 -15.02 8.20 6.38
CA SER A 106 -15.81 9.39 6.71
C SER A 106 -15.22 10.17 7.89
N LEU A 107 -15.53 11.46 7.96
CA LEU A 107 -14.99 12.37 8.99
C LEU A 107 -15.22 11.85 10.43
N ARG A 108 -16.34 11.16 10.67
CA ARG A 108 -16.66 10.57 11.96
C ARG A 108 -15.67 9.46 12.32
N TYR A 109 -15.47 8.49 11.43
CA TYR A 109 -14.50 7.40 11.65
C TYR A 109 -13.08 7.92 11.81
N ILE A 110 -12.67 8.91 10.99
CA ILE A 110 -11.35 9.53 11.11
C ILE A 110 -11.17 10.13 12.52
N ARG A 111 -12.16 10.87 13.04
CA ARG A 111 -12.09 11.43 14.40
C ARG A 111 -11.98 10.35 15.48
N ASP A 112 -12.67 9.23 15.32
CA ASP A 112 -12.60 8.11 16.24
C ASP A 112 -11.26 7.36 16.19
N MET A 113 -10.55 7.41 15.04
CA MET A 113 -9.20 6.83 14.85
C MET A 113 -8.07 7.71 15.40
N VAL A 114 -8.17 9.05 15.34
CA VAL A 114 -7.07 9.95 15.77
C VAL A 114 -6.47 9.60 17.15
N PRO A 115 -7.25 9.24 18.19
CA PRO A 115 -6.69 8.86 19.48
C PRO A 115 -5.69 7.69 19.43
N THR A 116 -5.86 6.74 18.52
CA THR A 116 -4.96 5.57 18.41
C THR A 116 -3.60 5.95 17.84
N PHE A 117 -3.46 7.15 17.27
CA PHE A 117 -2.20 7.59 16.67
C PHE A 117 -1.19 8.04 17.74
N PHE A 118 -1.67 8.47 18.91
CA PHE A 118 -0.81 9.01 19.95
C PHE A 118 0.09 7.95 20.56
N GLU A 119 -0.39 6.73 20.77
CA GLU A 119 0.38 5.68 21.45
C GLU A 119 1.68 5.32 20.69
N PRO A 120 1.67 4.99 19.39
CA PRO A 120 2.90 4.74 18.65
C PRO A 120 3.85 5.95 18.57
N VAL A 121 3.30 7.16 18.44
CA VAL A 121 4.09 8.40 18.37
C VAL A 121 4.76 8.71 19.70
N LEU A 122 4.06 8.51 20.82
CA LEU A 122 4.61 8.68 22.16
C LEU A 122 5.67 7.62 22.46
N ALA A 123 5.45 6.37 22.05
CA ALA A 123 6.44 5.31 22.15
C ALA A 123 7.72 5.66 21.37
N LEU A 124 7.60 6.18 20.15
CA LEU A 124 8.76 6.60 19.34
C LEU A 124 9.52 7.76 20.00
N ARG A 125 8.78 8.74 20.54
CA ARG A 125 9.38 9.85 21.30
C ARG A 125 10.17 9.32 22.50
N ASP A 126 9.60 8.39 23.25
CA ASP A 126 10.21 7.86 24.47
C ASP A 126 11.42 6.97 24.16
N LEU A 127 11.39 6.25 23.04
CA LEU A 127 12.55 5.55 22.48
C LEU A 127 13.70 6.52 22.21
N TRP A 128 13.47 7.58 21.43
CA TRP A 128 14.52 8.58 21.13
C TRP A 128 15.02 9.32 22.37
N LYS A 129 14.13 9.62 23.33
CA LYS A 129 14.54 10.20 24.61
C LYS A 129 15.47 9.28 25.39
N THR A 130 15.21 7.98 25.36
CA THR A 130 16.03 6.97 26.03
C THR A 130 17.40 6.85 25.38
N GLU A 131 17.46 6.88 24.05
CA GLU A 131 18.72 6.89 23.28
C GLU A 131 19.55 8.16 23.53
N MET A 132 18.91 9.28 23.87
CA MET A 132 19.58 10.55 24.19
C MET A 132 20.13 10.59 25.63
N ILE A 133 19.81 9.62 26.50
CA ILE A 133 20.25 9.64 27.90
C ILE A 133 21.79 9.55 27.96
N GLY A 134 22.44 10.62 28.41
CA GLY A 134 23.89 10.69 28.59
C GLY A 134 24.64 11.32 27.42
N GLU A 135 23.94 11.79 26.38
CA GLU A 135 24.54 12.53 25.26
C GLU A 135 23.93 13.94 25.12
N ASP A 136 24.75 14.92 24.72
CA ASP A 136 24.30 16.30 24.47
C ASP A 136 23.52 16.44 23.15
N SER A 137 23.70 15.51 22.21
CA SER A 137 23.01 15.47 20.91
C SER A 137 23.00 14.06 20.33
N LEU A 138 21.87 13.65 19.73
CA LEU A 138 21.69 12.34 19.11
C LEU A 138 21.39 12.50 17.60
N GLU A 139 22.08 11.73 16.76
CA GLU A 139 21.74 11.58 15.34
C GLU A 139 20.76 10.40 15.18
N VAL A 140 19.56 10.68 14.64
CA VAL A 140 18.51 9.67 14.47
C VAL A 140 18.11 9.51 12.99
N ASP A 141 17.84 8.27 12.58
CA ASP A 141 17.17 8.00 11.31
C ASP A 141 15.66 8.23 11.46
N VAL A 142 15.22 9.45 11.11
CA VAL A 142 13.81 9.85 11.17
C VAL A 142 12.95 8.98 10.24
N LEU A 143 13.48 8.53 9.09
CA LEU A 143 12.71 7.73 8.15
C LEU A 143 12.39 6.35 8.74
N ASP A 144 13.36 5.70 9.37
CA ASP A 144 13.15 4.40 10.02
C ASP A 144 12.15 4.53 11.18
N GLY A 145 12.36 5.49 12.09
CA GLY A 145 11.46 5.72 13.23
C GLY A 145 10.02 6.02 12.81
N MET A 146 9.84 6.93 11.85
CA MET A 146 8.51 7.28 11.33
C MET A 146 7.86 6.11 10.58
N SER A 147 8.63 5.28 9.86
CA SER A 147 8.09 4.10 9.18
C SER A 147 7.55 3.07 10.17
N ARG A 148 8.27 2.83 11.28
CA ARG A 148 7.82 1.94 12.37
C ARG A 148 6.55 2.46 13.05
N ALA A 149 6.53 3.76 13.41
CA ALA A 149 5.35 4.36 14.01
C ALA A 149 4.14 4.33 13.06
N THR A 150 4.34 4.58 11.77
CA THR A 150 3.27 4.51 10.77
C THR A 150 2.71 3.10 10.64
N LEU A 151 3.56 2.07 10.67
CA LEU A 151 3.15 0.67 10.66
C LEU A 151 2.28 0.33 11.88
N ASP A 152 2.69 0.75 13.08
CA ASP A 152 1.90 0.55 14.31
C ASP A 152 0.56 1.29 14.26
N ILE A 153 0.54 2.53 13.74
CA ILE A 153 -0.69 3.32 13.57
C ILE A 153 -1.69 2.62 12.65
N ILE A 154 -1.27 2.18 11.46
CA ILE A 154 -2.17 1.50 10.53
C ILE A 154 -2.56 0.11 11.05
N GLY A 155 -1.71 -0.53 11.86
CA GLY A 155 -2.07 -1.74 12.61
C GLY A 155 -3.24 -1.51 13.54
N LEU A 156 -3.11 -0.54 14.44
CA LEU A 156 -4.11 -0.25 15.48
C LEU A 156 -5.39 0.33 14.87
N ALA A 157 -5.27 1.38 14.04
CA ALA A 157 -6.42 2.07 13.46
C ALA A 157 -7.07 1.30 12.31
N GLY A 158 -6.27 0.59 11.50
CA GLY A 158 -6.73 -0.11 10.33
C GLY A 158 -7.25 -1.51 10.63
N PHE A 159 -6.57 -2.25 11.50
CA PHE A 159 -6.82 -3.69 11.68
C PHE A 159 -7.07 -4.11 13.13
N GLY A 160 -6.97 -3.18 14.09
CA GLY A 160 -7.06 -3.49 15.51
C GLY A 160 -5.91 -4.38 15.98
N TYR A 161 -4.74 -4.26 15.34
CA TYR A 161 -3.59 -5.12 15.57
C TYR A 161 -2.35 -4.33 15.96
N ASP A 162 -1.71 -4.71 17.06
CA ASP A 162 -0.46 -4.10 17.50
C ASP A 162 0.74 -4.84 16.87
N PHE A 163 1.43 -4.19 15.93
CA PHE A 163 2.63 -4.77 15.30
C PHE A 163 3.88 -4.65 16.18
N GLN A 164 3.83 -3.79 17.21
CA GLN A 164 4.95 -3.47 18.10
C GLN A 164 6.23 -3.14 17.31
N ALA A 165 6.11 -2.43 16.20
CA ALA A 165 7.23 -2.11 15.32
C ALA A 165 8.20 -1.09 15.95
N VAL A 166 7.67 -0.12 16.70
CA VAL A 166 8.50 0.87 17.42
C VAL A 166 9.25 0.21 18.57
N ASN A 167 8.57 -0.62 19.37
CA ASN A 167 9.14 -1.30 20.54
C ASN A 167 9.73 -2.68 20.21
N ALA A 168 9.92 -2.99 18.93
CA ALA A 168 10.40 -4.30 18.51
C ALA A 168 11.78 -4.55 19.13
N ASP A 169 11.87 -5.63 19.90
CA ASP A 169 13.15 -6.13 20.40
C ASP A 169 14.08 -6.39 19.18
N PRO A 170 15.23 -5.72 19.09
CA PRO A 170 16.19 -5.94 18.00
C PRO A 170 16.61 -7.41 17.87
N GLU A 171 16.59 -8.16 18.98
CA GLU A 171 16.93 -9.59 19.01
C GLU A 171 15.75 -10.50 18.65
N LYS A 172 14.50 -10.01 18.75
CA LYS A 172 13.26 -10.76 18.47
C LYS A 172 12.21 -9.92 17.74
N PRO A 173 12.49 -9.46 16.50
CA PRO A 173 11.51 -8.73 15.73
C PRO A 173 10.30 -9.63 15.46
N SER A 174 9.10 -9.08 15.64
CA SER A 174 7.85 -9.75 15.23
C SER A 174 7.99 -10.25 13.79
N GLU A 175 7.65 -11.52 13.55
CA GLU A 175 7.74 -12.17 12.23
C GLU A 175 7.05 -11.32 11.14
N LEU A 176 5.99 -10.63 11.55
CA LEU A 176 5.16 -9.78 10.73
C LEU A 176 5.77 -8.41 10.46
N SER A 177 6.34 -7.74 11.48
CA SER A 177 7.10 -6.50 11.30
C SER A 177 8.28 -6.73 10.33
N LYS A 178 8.98 -7.85 10.48
CA LYS A 178 10.05 -8.28 9.56
C LYS A 178 9.54 -8.57 8.15
N ALA A 179 8.36 -9.18 8.02
CA ALA A 179 7.76 -9.44 6.71
C ALA A 179 7.40 -8.12 5.99
N TYR A 180 6.82 -7.15 6.70
CA TYR A 180 6.51 -5.84 6.13
C TYR A 180 7.75 -5.04 5.76
N SER A 181 8.78 -5.03 6.62
CA SER A 181 10.03 -4.36 6.28
C SER A 181 10.65 -4.93 5.01
N VAL A 182 10.63 -6.25 4.80
CA VAL A 182 11.12 -6.88 3.56
C VAL A 182 10.30 -6.50 2.33
N ILE A 183 8.97 -6.37 2.46
CA ILE A 183 8.08 -6.01 1.33
C ILE A 183 8.31 -4.57 0.89
N PHE A 184 8.49 -3.66 1.85
CA PHE A 184 8.60 -2.22 1.60
C PHE A 184 10.05 -1.70 1.57
N SER A 185 11.03 -2.55 1.90
CA SER A 185 12.44 -2.19 1.81
C SER A 185 12.80 -1.75 0.40
N PRO A 186 13.49 -0.60 0.24
CA PRO A 186 13.91 -0.13 -1.06
C PRO A 186 14.88 -1.13 -1.69
N ARG A 187 14.46 -1.75 -2.79
CA ARG A 187 15.37 -2.57 -3.59
C ARG A 187 16.41 -1.69 -4.30
N PRO A 188 17.64 -2.19 -4.47
CA PRO A 188 18.66 -1.49 -5.24
C PRO A 188 18.11 -1.05 -6.60
N ARG A 189 18.37 0.20 -6.99
CA ARG A 189 17.84 0.80 -8.24
C ARG A 189 18.12 -0.07 -9.46
N LEU A 190 19.31 -0.69 -9.51
CA LEU A 190 19.72 -1.60 -10.57
C LEU A 190 18.84 -2.86 -10.64
N MET A 191 18.47 -3.44 -9.51
CA MET A 191 17.55 -4.59 -9.50
C MET A 191 16.16 -4.17 -9.95
N ASN A 192 15.66 -3.01 -9.52
CA ASN A 192 14.36 -2.53 -9.98
C ASN A 192 14.33 -2.30 -11.50
N THR A 193 15.38 -1.74 -12.09
CA THR A 193 15.44 -1.54 -13.55
C THR A 193 15.58 -2.85 -14.32
N LEU A 194 16.45 -3.77 -13.87
CA LEU A 194 16.63 -5.08 -14.50
C LEU A 194 15.37 -5.92 -14.45
N THR A 195 14.70 -5.93 -13.30
CA THR A 195 13.47 -6.70 -13.13
C THR A 195 12.27 -6.08 -13.86
N MET A 196 12.26 -4.76 -14.08
CA MET A 196 11.32 -4.12 -15.01
C MET A 196 11.52 -4.57 -16.46
N LEU A 197 12.74 -4.93 -16.84
CA LEU A 197 13.11 -5.32 -18.20
C LEU A 197 12.95 -6.79 -18.50
N ILE A 198 13.34 -7.62 -17.54
CA ILE A 198 13.35 -9.06 -17.65
C ILE A 198 12.45 -9.58 -16.53
N PRO A 199 11.13 -9.69 -16.76
CA PRO A 199 10.18 -10.08 -15.72
C PRO A 199 10.43 -11.48 -15.15
N VAL A 200 11.13 -12.33 -15.92
CA VAL A 200 11.52 -13.70 -15.50
C VAL A 200 12.49 -13.68 -14.32
N LEU A 201 13.27 -12.61 -14.13
CA LEU A 201 14.18 -12.47 -12.98
C LEU A 201 13.46 -12.53 -11.63
N TYR A 202 12.16 -12.22 -11.58
CA TYR A 202 11.36 -12.35 -10.35
C TYR A 202 11.05 -13.80 -9.98
N ASN A 203 11.05 -14.71 -10.95
CA ASN A 203 10.74 -16.13 -10.72
C ASN A 203 11.99 -16.94 -10.39
N LEU A 204 13.18 -16.34 -10.55
CA LEU A 204 14.42 -17.00 -10.20
C LEU A 204 14.55 -17.15 -8.69
N PRO A 205 15.10 -18.28 -8.19
CA PRO A 205 15.27 -18.57 -6.77
C PRO A 205 16.46 -17.79 -6.18
N THR A 206 16.47 -16.46 -6.34
CA THR A 206 17.45 -15.58 -5.70
C THR A 206 17.10 -15.40 -4.22
N ALA A 207 18.10 -15.11 -3.38
CA ALA A 207 17.89 -14.87 -1.96
C ALA A 207 16.85 -13.76 -1.70
N SER A 208 16.85 -12.69 -2.51
CA SER A 208 15.88 -11.59 -2.40
C SER A 208 14.46 -12.01 -2.81
N ASN A 209 14.31 -12.79 -3.88
CA ASN A 209 12.99 -13.28 -4.31
C ASN A 209 12.41 -14.30 -3.32
N LEU A 210 13.25 -15.17 -2.76
CA LEU A 210 12.83 -16.14 -1.74
C LEU A 210 12.42 -15.44 -0.44
N GLN A 211 13.17 -14.42 0.01
CA GLN A 211 12.79 -13.61 1.17
C GLN A 211 11.47 -12.88 0.92
N MET A 212 11.29 -12.23 -0.23
CA MET A 212 10.02 -11.61 -0.61
C MET A 212 8.87 -12.62 -0.62
N LYS A 213 9.08 -13.82 -1.17
CA LYS A 213 8.07 -14.87 -1.20
C LYS A 213 7.67 -15.29 0.23
N ARG A 214 8.63 -15.49 1.13
CA ARG A 214 8.36 -15.83 2.53
C ARG A 214 7.60 -14.71 3.25
N ALA A 215 8.01 -13.46 3.06
CA ALA A 215 7.33 -12.31 3.63
C ALA A 215 5.86 -12.24 3.18
N LEU A 216 5.59 -12.45 1.89
CA LEU A 216 4.22 -12.51 1.38
C LEU A 216 3.40 -13.67 1.97
N ILE A 217 4.01 -14.82 2.30
CA ILE A 217 3.32 -15.95 2.96
C ILE A 217 2.93 -15.54 4.38
N THR A 218 3.87 -14.95 5.12
CA THR A 218 3.63 -14.50 6.50
C THR A 218 2.51 -13.46 6.53
N VAL A 219 2.54 -12.48 5.62
CA VAL A 219 1.48 -11.46 5.55
C VAL A 219 0.13 -12.05 5.12
N ASP A 220 0.08 -12.99 4.16
CA ASP A 220 -1.18 -13.68 3.80
C ASP A 220 -1.78 -14.43 4.98
N LYS A 221 -0.95 -15.13 5.76
CA LYS A 221 -1.37 -15.85 6.97
C LYS A 221 -1.94 -14.91 8.02
N VAL A 222 -1.24 -13.81 8.31
CA VAL A 222 -1.70 -12.83 9.30
C VAL A 222 -2.98 -12.14 8.83
N SER A 223 -3.05 -11.74 7.56
CA SER A 223 -4.26 -11.11 7.01
C SER A 223 -5.50 -12.00 7.18
N LYS A 224 -5.35 -13.32 6.98
CA LYS A 224 -6.43 -14.29 7.23
C LYS A 224 -6.84 -14.35 8.70
N ASN A 225 -5.87 -14.31 9.62
CA ASN A 225 -6.17 -14.28 11.05
C ASN A 225 -6.90 -13.00 11.45
N LEU A 226 -6.45 -11.84 10.96
CA LEU A 226 -7.10 -10.55 11.20
C LEU A 226 -8.55 -10.54 10.72
N ILE A 227 -8.80 -11.04 9.51
CA ILE A 227 -10.16 -11.16 8.97
C ILE A 227 -11.00 -12.07 9.87
N LYS A 228 -10.47 -13.24 10.25
CA LYS A 228 -11.18 -14.20 11.11
C LYS A 228 -11.55 -13.57 12.47
N GLU A 229 -10.60 -12.94 13.14
CA GLU A 229 -10.79 -12.26 14.42
C GLU A 229 -11.80 -11.11 14.30
N ALA A 230 -11.73 -10.32 13.23
CA ALA A 230 -12.70 -9.26 12.96
C ALA A 230 -14.12 -9.83 12.73
N ARG A 231 -14.27 -10.97 12.04
CA ARG A 231 -15.57 -11.65 11.91
C ARG A 231 -16.10 -12.16 13.25
N GLU A 232 -15.22 -12.69 14.11
CA GLU A 232 -15.57 -13.22 15.42
C GLU A 232 -16.00 -12.12 16.40
N ARG A 233 -15.22 -11.04 16.52
CA ARG A 233 -15.57 -9.86 17.32
C ARG A 233 -16.96 -9.33 16.98
N LYS A 234 -17.28 -9.27 15.69
CA LYS A 234 -18.59 -8.80 15.22
C LYS A 234 -19.75 -9.74 15.56
N LYS A 235 -19.52 -11.06 15.60
CA LYS A 235 -20.53 -12.04 16.06
C LYS A 235 -20.82 -11.89 17.56
N GLU A 236 -19.82 -11.47 18.33
CA GLU A 236 -19.94 -11.22 19.78
C GLU A 236 -20.59 -9.86 20.09
N GLY A 237 -21.03 -9.11 19.07
CA GLY A 237 -21.64 -7.78 19.23
C GLY A 237 -20.64 -6.66 19.46
N ASN A 238 -19.34 -6.91 19.27
CA ASN A 238 -18.31 -5.90 19.30
C ASN A 238 -18.01 -5.42 17.87
N ASP A 239 -18.55 -4.26 17.50
CA ASP A 239 -18.40 -3.70 16.16
C ASP A 239 -16.98 -3.20 15.83
N GLY A 240 -16.06 -3.21 16.80
CA GLY A 240 -14.72 -2.66 16.63
C GLY A 240 -14.74 -1.17 16.27
N LYS A 241 -13.58 -0.51 16.35
CA LYS A 241 -13.40 0.86 15.82
C LYS A 241 -12.42 0.90 14.64
N ASP A 242 -11.88 -0.25 14.28
CA ASP A 242 -10.90 -0.39 13.21
C ASP A 242 -11.57 -0.51 11.83
N LEU A 243 -10.82 -0.09 10.80
CA LEU A 243 -11.26 -0.11 9.40
C LEU A 243 -11.75 -1.52 8.98
N LEU A 244 -11.03 -2.58 9.36
CA LEU A 244 -11.39 -3.94 8.98
C LEU A 244 -12.76 -4.38 9.55
N SER A 245 -13.04 -4.05 10.81
CA SER A 245 -14.31 -4.37 11.47
C SER A 245 -15.52 -3.69 10.80
N SER A 246 -15.30 -2.48 10.25
CA SER A 246 -16.32 -1.82 9.43
C SER A 246 -16.57 -2.58 8.11
N LEU A 247 -15.52 -3.08 7.46
CA LEU A 247 -15.61 -3.71 6.14
C LEU A 247 -16.15 -5.15 6.14
N VAL A 248 -15.90 -5.92 7.20
CA VAL A 248 -16.15 -7.37 7.25
C VAL A 248 -17.61 -7.80 6.98
N ASN A 249 -18.58 -6.94 7.26
CA ASN A 249 -20.01 -7.18 7.00
C ASN A 249 -20.70 -6.00 6.32
N GLU A 250 -19.93 -5.06 5.76
CA GLU A 250 -20.52 -3.95 5.01
C GLU A 250 -21.18 -4.52 3.75
N LYS A 251 -22.48 -4.28 3.61
CA LYS A 251 -23.24 -4.68 2.43
C LYS A 251 -23.25 -3.53 1.45
N ASN A 252 -23.03 -3.84 0.19
CA ASN A 252 -23.25 -2.88 -0.86
C ASN A 252 -24.75 -2.52 -0.94
N GLU A 253 -25.07 -1.22 -0.89
CA GLU A 253 -26.46 -0.74 -0.99
C GLU A 253 -27.14 -1.09 -2.33
N GLU A 254 -26.36 -1.24 -3.41
CA GLU A 254 -26.89 -1.53 -4.76
C GLU A 254 -26.96 -3.03 -5.07
N THR A 255 -25.95 -3.80 -4.66
CA THR A 255 -25.86 -5.24 -4.99
C THR A 255 -26.24 -6.16 -3.82
N GLY A 256 -26.25 -5.65 -2.58
CA GLY A 256 -26.44 -6.44 -1.36
C GLY A 256 -25.25 -7.36 -1.03
N GLU A 257 -24.19 -7.36 -1.84
CA GLU A 257 -23.01 -8.22 -1.68
C GLU A 257 -22.08 -7.69 -0.59
N VAL A 258 -21.35 -8.62 0.04
CA VAL A 258 -20.31 -8.34 1.05
C VAL A 258 -18.96 -8.70 0.44
N MET A 259 -17.91 -7.98 0.83
CA MET A 259 -16.55 -8.32 0.43
C MET A 259 -16.18 -9.76 0.82
N SER A 260 -15.61 -10.49 -0.13
CA SER A 260 -15.05 -11.81 0.14
C SER A 260 -13.78 -11.69 1.00
N ASP A 261 -13.37 -12.79 1.63
CA ASP A 261 -12.11 -12.80 2.41
C ASP A 261 -10.88 -12.50 1.54
N ASP A 262 -10.91 -12.90 0.26
CA ASP A 262 -9.85 -12.57 -0.68
C ASP A 262 -9.83 -11.07 -1.05
N ASP A 263 -11.00 -10.42 -1.12
CA ASP A 263 -11.10 -8.97 -1.31
C ASP A 263 -10.59 -8.21 -0.10
N LEU A 264 -11.05 -8.59 1.10
CA LEU A 264 -10.60 -7.99 2.36
C LEU A 264 -9.09 -8.09 2.52
N LYS A 265 -8.52 -9.27 2.20
CA LYS A 265 -7.07 -9.48 2.21
C LYS A 265 -6.34 -8.56 1.22
N ALA A 266 -6.86 -8.43 0.00
CA ALA A 266 -6.27 -7.51 -0.98
C ALA A 266 -6.34 -6.04 -0.52
N GLN A 267 -7.39 -5.66 0.22
CA GLN A 267 -7.49 -4.33 0.82
C GLN A 267 -6.47 -4.14 1.96
N ILE A 268 -6.30 -5.12 2.85
CA ILE A 268 -5.28 -5.08 3.91
C ILE A 268 -3.89 -4.81 3.30
N MET A 269 -3.52 -5.56 2.26
CA MET A 269 -2.26 -5.36 1.53
C MET A 269 -2.15 -3.98 0.90
N THR A 270 -3.26 -3.46 0.37
CA THR A 270 -3.29 -2.15 -0.29
C THR A 270 -3.13 -1.01 0.70
N PHE A 271 -3.82 -1.06 1.83
CA PHE A 271 -3.69 -0.04 2.87
C PHE A 271 -2.30 -0.02 3.48
N LEU A 272 -1.71 -1.19 3.74
CA LEU A 272 -0.36 -1.30 4.27
C LEU A 272 0.73 -0.88 3.27
N ALA A 273 0.45 -0.99 1.98
CA ALA A 273 1.38 -0.54 0.94
C ALA A 273 1.24 0.94 0.57
N ALA A 274 0.07 1.52 0.84
CA ALA A 274 -0.25 2.90 0.49
C ALA A 274 0.02 3.89 1.63
N GLY A 275 -0.18 3.46 2.88
CA GLY A 275 0.18 4.20 4.09
C GLY A 275 1.65 4.09 4.39
#